data_AF-A0AAD7XRV3-F1
#
_entry.id   AF-A0AAD7XRV3-F1
#
_cell.length_a   1.000
_cell.length_b   1.000
_cell.length_c   1.000
_cell.angle_alpha   90.00
_cell.angle_beta   90.00
_cell.angle_gamma   90.00
#
_symmetry.space_group_name_H-M   'P 1'
#
loop_
_entity.id
_entity.type
_entity.pdbx_description
1 polymer ?
#
loop_
_entity_poly.entity_id
_entity_poly.type
_entity_poly.pdbx_seq_one_letter_code
_entity_poly.pdbx_strand_id
1 'polypeptide(L)'
;MWRQAARCCLATSSGYALCRDEGCGLPATWTPCPLKRVVPHNHDTAVFVFATPDDTPLRLPVCGCIHLKAPGREHGGGDAVRPYTPIAEAASFDRLSLRAESSGEFALLVKMYREWGFRPEGQNETPAFAASYRPPGAVSTFVHEAPACAELRYGNVNFRYPFEGVDRVNMIAVGAGIAPMIQCLERLLFTPGDTTKVVLMYGNRSVKDVLLRETLDRWAREFPDRLTVVYCVGSRLCDLGSGAHAAAPASGF
;
A
#
# COMPACT_ATOMS: atom_id res chain seq x y z
N MET A 1 -0.49 -18.24 -24.15
CA MET A 1 0.41 -17.54 -23.21
C MET A 1 -0.23 -17.19 -21.85
N TRP A 2 -1.46 -17.65 -21.54
CA TRP A 2 -2.11 -17.50 -20.22
C TRP A 2 -2.07 -18.77 -19.34
N ARG A 3 -1.32 -19.80 -19.76
CA ARG A 3 -1.38 -21.15 -19.15
C ARG A 3 -0.38 -21.41 -18.03
N GLN A 4 0.52 -20.47 -17.74
CA GLN A 4 1.54 -20.64 -16.69
C GLN A 4 1.18 -19.93 -15.37
N ALA A 5 0.26 -18.96 -15.39
CA ALA A 5 -0.32 -18.36 -14.18
C ALA A 5 -1.33 -19.28 -13.45
N ALA A 6 -1.83 -20.32 -14.11
CA ALA A 6 -2.86 -21.22 -13.55
C ALA A 6 -2.29 -22.46 -12.82
N ARG A 7 -0.97 -22.73 -12.93
CA ARG A 7 -0.38 -23.96 -12.36
C ARG A 7 -0.03 -23.86 -10.87
N CYS A 8 -0.10 -22.68 -10.27
CA CYS A 8 0.06 -22.52 -8.81
C CYS A 8 -1.27 -22.62 -8.04
N CYS A 9 -2.41 -22.78 -8.72
CA CYS A 9 -3.74 -22.71 -8.10
C CYS A 9 -4.55 -24.02 -8.14
N LEU A 10 -3.96 -25.14 -8.53
CA LEU A 10 -4.67 -26.41 -8.62
C LEU A 10 -4.04 -27.50 -7.74
N ALA A 11 -4.22 -27.34 -6.43
CA ALA A 11 -4.29 -28.48 -5.52
C ALA A 11 -5.23 -28.13 -4.36
N THR A 12 -6.33 -28.87 -4.31
CA THR A 12 -7.32 -28.99 -3.23
C THR A 12 -8.29 -27.82 -3.00
N SER A 13 -9.53 -28.10 -3.37
CA SER A 13 -10.77 -27.46 -2.97
C SER A 13 -10.88 -27.31 -1.45
N SER A 14 -10.42 -26.18 -0.90
CA SER A 14 -10.91 -25.55 0.33
C SER A 14 -9.98 -24.38 0.68
N GLY A 15 -10.45 -23.15 0.48
CA GLY A 15 -9.78 -21.94 0.97
C GLY A 15 -8.52 -21.52 0.18
N TYR A 16 -8.29 -20.22 0.10
CA TYR A 16 -7.03 -19.65 -0.40
C TYR A 16 -5.87 -20.18 0.46
N ALA A 17 -5.13 -21.17 -0.03
CA ALA A 17 -3.97 -21.72 0.66
C ALA A 17 -2.89 -20.63 0.77
N LEU A 18 -2.66 -20.18 2.00
CA LEU A 18 -1.62 -19.23 2.37
C LEU A 18 -0.26 -19.90 2.20
N CYS A 19 0.53 -19.51 1.19
CA CYS A 19 1.96 -19.80 1.21
C CYS A 19 2.61 -18.91 2.27
N ARG A 20 2.75 -19.43 3.48
CA ARG A 20 3.54 -18.84 4.54
C ARG A 20 5.00 -18.97 4.14
N ASP A 21 5.69 -17.84 3.97
CA ASP A 21 7.14 -17.85 3.92
C ASP A 21 7.65 -18.16 5.35
N GLU A 22 8.41 -19.25 5.50
CA GLU A 22 8.85 -19.78 6.81
C GLU A 22 9.68 -18.79 7.64
N GLY A 23 10.16 -17.70 7.03
CA GLY A 23 10.91 -16.65 7.67
C GLY A 23 10.11 -15.49 8.26
N CYS A 24 8.80 -15.37 7.99
CA CYS A 24 8.03 -14.19 8.42
C CYS A 24 7.86 -14.11 9.94
N GLY A 25 8.23 -12.97 10.53
CA GLY A 25 8.12 -12.70 11.97
C GLY A 25 6.68 -12.53 12.49
N LEU A 26 5.68 -12.51 11.60
CA LEU A 26 4.26 -12.54 11.98
C LEU A 26 3.60 -13.87 11.61
N PRO A 27 2.84 -14.50 12.54
CA PRO A 27 2.12 -15.72 12.26
C PRO A 27 0.83 -15.45 11.46
N ALA A 28 0.19 -16.53 10.98
CA ALA A 28 -1.12 -16.47 10.33
C ALA A 28 -2.28 -16.23 11.33
N THR A 29 -2.03 -16.38 12.62
CA THR A 29 -2.96 -16.13 13.72
C THR A 29 -2.88 -14.67 14.18
N TRP A 30 -3.99 -14.15 14.70
CA TRP A 30 -4.01 -12.81 15.32
C TRP A 30 -3.05 -12.75 16.48
N THR A 31 -2.13 -11.77 16.43
CA THR A 31 -1.08 -11.62 17.42
C THR A 31 -0.95 -10.15 17.82
N PRO A 32 -0.90 -9.85 19.13
CA PRO A 32 -0.69 -8.49 19.61
C PRO A 32 0.71 -8.00 19.25
N CYS A 33 0.80 -6.86 18.57
CA CYS A 33 2.05 -6.16 18.28
C CYS A 33 2.04 -4.79 18.99
N PRO A 34 2.96 -4.54 19.93
CA PRO A 34 3.03 -3.26 20.64
C PRO A 34 3.35 -2.10 19.69
N LEU A 35 2.64 -0.97 19.85
CA LEU A 35 2.97 0.28 19.16
C LEU A 35 4.16 0.93 19.89
N LYS A 36 5.27 1.10 19.18
CA LYS A 36 6.50 1.69 19.73
C LYS A 36 6.48 3.20 19.64
N ARG A 37 6.04 3.73 18.50
CA ARG A 37 5.92 5.18 18.26
C ARG A 37 5.12 5.50 17.01
N VAL A 38 4.74 6.77 16.91
CA VAL A 38 4.06 7.36 15.77
C VAL A 38 4.90 8.51 15.26
N VAL A 39 5.19 8.52 13.95
CA VAL A 39 5.88 9.61 13.26
C VAL A 39 4.87 10.32 12.37
N PRO A 40 4.44 11.55 12.70
CA PRO A 40 3.56 12.32 11.84
C PRO A 40 4.19 12.53 10.46
N HIS A 41 3.42 12.34 9.39
CA HIS A 41 3.89 12.54 8.01
C HIS A 41 3.29 13.80 7.40
N ASN A 42 1.97 13.95 7.46
CA ASN A 42 1.26 15.17 7.05
C ASN A 42 -0.06 15.31 7.83
N HIS A 43 -0.96 16.19 7.37
CA HIS A 43 -2.23 16.50 8.03
C HIS A 43 -3.18 15.31 8.26
N ASP A 44 -3.08 14.22 7.51
CA ASP A 44 -3.97 13.07 7.62
C ASP A 44 -3.24 11.71 7.60
N THR A 45 -1.91 11.70 7.54
CA THR A 45 -1.12 10.48 7.42
C THR A 45 -0.01 10.47 8.45
N ALA A 46 0.22 9.30 9.04
CA ALA A 46 1.33 9.07 9.95
C ALA A 46 1.94 7.67 9.71
N VAL A 47 3.19 7.51 10.14
CA VAL A 47 3.90 6.23 10.14
C VAL A 47 3.84 5.65 11.55
N PHE A 48 3.26 4.46 11.67
CA PHE A 48 3.09 3.74 12.93
C PHE A 48 4.12 2.63 13.00
N VAL A 49 4.99 2.65 14.01
CA VAL A 49 6.07 1.66 14.16
C VAL A 49 5.67 0.68 15.26
N PHE A 50 5.56 -0.59 14.90
CA PHE A 50 5.20 -1.69 15.79
C PHE A 50 6.39 -2.63 16.00
N ALA A 51 6.45 -3.25 17.17
CA ALA A 51 7.35 -4.38 17.41
C ALA A 51 6.70 -5.70 16.99
N THR A 52 7.49 -6.61 16.44
CA THR A 52 7.09 -8.01 16.26
C THR A 52 7.10 -8.74 17.61
N PRO A 53 6.35 -9.85 17.74
CA PRO A 53 6.16 -10.52 19.04
C PRO A 53 7.46 -11.00 19.70
N ASP A 54 8.42 -11.46 18.90
CA ASP A 54 9.67 -12.10 19.37
C ASP A 54 10.92 -11.28 19.00
N ASP A 55 10.78 -9.98 18.72
CA ASP A 55 11.84 -9.15 18.14
C ASP A 55 12.45 -9.75 16.86
N THR A 56 11.65 -10.57 16.16
CA THR A 56 12.04 -11.23 14.93
C THR A 56 11.77 -10.33 13.74
N PRO A 57 12.69 -10.26 12.75
CA PRO A 57 12.46 -9.46 11.57
C PRO A 57 11.20 -9.91 10.80
N LEU A 58 10.42 -8.95 10.31
CA LEU A 58 9.12 -9.23 9.69
C LEU A 58 9.24 -10.14 8.45
N ARG A 59 10.31 -10.00 7.65
CA ARG A 59 10.66 -10.88 6.51
C ARG A 59 9.47 -11.25 5.60
N LEU A 60 8.59 -10.30 5.34
CA LEU A 60 7.54 -10.49 4.35
C LEU A 60 8.14 -10.52 2.95
N PRO A 61 7.61 -11.34 2.03
CA PRO A 61 7.93 -11.20 0.62
C PRO A 61 7.60 -9.77 0.16
N VAL A 62 8.35 -9.29 -0.83
CA VAL A 62 8.18 -7.95 -1.43
C VAL A 62 6.74 -7.79 -1.92
N CYS A 63 6.15 -6.62 -1.68
CA CYS A 63 4.72 -6.34 -1.88
C CYS A 63 3.78 -7.08 -0.91
N GLY A 64 4.37 -7.66 0.16
CA GLY A 64 3.77 -8.15 1.39
C GLY A 64 2.66 -7.27 1.93
N CYS A 65 1.54 -7.85 2.35
CA CYS A 65 0.63 -7.15 3.24
C CYS A 65 0.49 -7.90 4.58
N ILE A 66 0.06 -7.17 5.59
CA ILE A 66 -0.36 -7.68 6.88
C ILE A 66 -1.79 -7.24 7.12
N HIS A 67 -2.56 -8.07 7.82
CA HIS A 67 -3.90 -7.68 8.22
C HIS A 67 -3.85 -7.05 9.61
N LEU A 68 -4.44 -5.86 9.75
CA LEU A 68 -4.64 -5.20 11.03
C LEU A 68 -6.12 -5.28 11.41
N LYS A 69 -6.38 -5.67 12.66
CA LYS A 69 -7.72 -5.76 13.23
C LYS A 69 -8.03 -4.56 14.13
N ALA A 70 -9.21 -3.99 13.96
CA ALA A 70 -9.79 -2.99 14.84
C ALA A 70 -11.05 -3.60 15.52
N PRO A 71 -10.93 -4.05 16.77
CA PRO A 71 -11.98 -4.81 17.44
C PRO A 71 -13.28 -4.02 17.61
N GLY A 72 -14.42 -4.62 17.24
CA GLY A 72 -15.74 -3.99 17.38
C GLY A 72 -16.00 -2.73 16.54
N ARG A 73 -15.15 -2.44 15.55
CA ARG A 73 -15.22 -1.21 14.74
C ARG A 73 -15.89 -1.39 13.37
N GLU A 74 -16.30 -2.60 12.98
CA GLU A 74 -16.89 -2.80 11.65
C GLU A 74 -18.31 -2.22 11.56
N HIS A 75 -18.64 -1.73 10.37
CA HIS A 75 -19.96 -1.15 10.12
C HIS A 75 -21.02 -2.26 10.08
N GLY A 76 -21.82 -2.35 11.14
CA GLY A 76 -22.78 -3.45 11.32
C GLY A 76 -22.41 -4.42 12.45
N GLY A 77 -21.34 -4.13 13.19
CA GLY A 77 -20.89 -4.93 14.33
C GLY A 77 -19.76 -5.89 13.97
N GLY A 78 -18.99 -6.27 14.99
CA GLY A 78 -17.82 -7.13 14.84
C GLY A 78 -16.52 -6.38 14.53
N ASP A 79 -15.48 -7.15 14.25
CA ASP A 79 -14.12 -6.64 14.08
C ASP A 79 -13.87 -6.18 12.65
N ALA A 80 -13.35 -4.95 12.49
CA ALA A 80 -12.93 -4.47 11.18
C ALA A 80 -11.52 -4.97 10.88
N VAL A 81 -11.30 -5.53 9.69
CA VAL A 81 -9.99 -6.01 9.26
C VAL A 81 -9.62 -5.37 7.93
N ARG A 82 -8.44 -4.77 7.82
CA ARG A 82 -7.94 -4.20 6.57
C ARG A 82 -6.47 -4.59 6.32
N PRO A 83 -6.08 -4.84 5.06
CA PRO A 83 -4.70 -5.09 4.70
C PRO A 83 -3.88 -3.79 4.70
N TYR A 84 -2.66 -3.86 5.19
CA TYR A 84 -1.67 -2.80 5.14
C TYR A 84 -0.37 -3.36 4.61
N THR A 85 0.24 -2.65 3.66
CA THR A 85 1.58 -2.98 3.18
C THR A 85 2.59 -2.27 4.07
N PRO A 86 3.50 -3.00 4.74
CA PRO A 86 4.54 -2.36 5.54
C PRO A 86 5.41 -1.42 4.71
N ILE A 87 6.07 -0.48 5.35
CA ILE A 87 7.09 0.35 4.73
C ILE A 87 8.31 0.37 5.64
N ALA A 88 9.39 1.00 5.18
CA ALA A 88 10.53 1.31 6.03
C ALA A 88 10.14 2.47 6.92
N GLU A 89 10.80 2.55 8.07
CA GLU A 89 10.75 3.72 8.89
C GLU A 89 11.24 4.97 8.12
N ALA A 90 10.50 6.08 8.29
CA ALA A 90 10.76 7.35 7.63
C ALA A 90 12.19 7.90 7.75
N ALA A 91 12.90 7.59 8.83
CA ALA A 91 14.27 8.07 9.07
C ALA A 91 15.35 7.30 8.27
N SER A 92 14.99 6.26 7.52
CA SER A 92 15.97 5.35 6.89
C SER A 92 15.56 4.85 5.50
N PHE A 93 14.78 5.65 4.76
CA PHE A 93 14.42 5.38 3.35
C PHE A 93 15.60 5.22 2.38
N ASP A 94 16.84 5.35 2.85
CA ASP A 94 18.05 5.06 2.06
C ASP A 94 18.26 3.55 1.85
N ARG A 95 17.75 2.68 2.73
CA ARG A 95 17.97 1.21 2.69
C ARG A 95 16.84 0.43 3.40
N LEU A 96 15.63 0.46 2.82
CA LEU A 96 14.42 -0.22 3.33
C LEU A 96 14.60 -1.74 3.53
N SER A 97 15.37 -2.38 2.66
CA SER A 97 15.66 -3.81 2.69
C SER A 97 16.67 -4.23 3.78
N LEU A 98 17.59 -3.36 4.20
CA LEU A 98 18.63 -3.73 5.19
C LEU A 98 18.18 -3.60 6.66
N ARG A 99 17.16 -2.77 6.96
CA ARG A 99 16.61 -2.65 8.34
C ARG A 99 15.49 -3.64 8.64
N ALA A 100 14.66 -3.98 7.65
CA ALA A 100 13.64 -5.02 7.79
C ALA A 100 14.24 -6.44 7.97
N GLU A 101 15.54 -6.60 7.71
CA GLU A 101 16.29 -7.84 7.90
C GLU A 101 17.04 -7.92 9.24
N SER A 102 17.13 -6.81 10.00
CA SER A 102 17.96 -6.71 11.21
C SER A 102 17.26 -6.18 12.46
N SER A 103 15.99 -5.76 12.37
CA SER A 103 15.20 -5.28 13.51
C SER A 103 13.88 -6.03 13.65
N GLY A 104 13.44 -6.28 14.88
CA GLY A 104 12.09 -6.78 15.19
C GLY A 104 11.02 -5.68 15.17
N GLU A 105 11.19 -4.67 14.32
CA GLU A 105 10.20 -3.60 14.15
C GLU A 105 9.72 -3.54 12.70
N PHE A 106 8.49 -3.08 12.51
CA PHE A 106 7.94 -2.77 11.20
C PHE A 106 7.08 -1.51 11.23
N ALA A 107 7.02 -0.80 10.10
CA ALA A 107 6.30 0.46 10.01
C ALA A 107 5.11 0.35 9.05
N LEU A 108 3.99 1.00 9.39
CA LEU A 108 2.81 1.14 8.56
C LEU A 108 2.55 2.61 8.24
N LEU A 109 2.48 2.96 6.95
CA LEU A 109 2.02 4.27 6.51
C LEU A 109 0.50 4.27 6.46
N VAL A 110 -0.14 4.88 7.45
CA VAL A 110 -1.60 4.86 7.58
C VAL A 110 -2.16 6.25 7.34
N LYS A 111 -2.91 6.38 6.25
CA LYS A 111 -3.72 7.55 5.96
C LYS A 111 -5.08 7.43 6.68
N MET A 112 -5.43 8.46 7.45
CA MET A 112 -6.72 8.60 8.11
C MET A 112 -7.78 9.06 7.13
N TYR A 113 -8.98 8.51 7.30
CA TYR A 113 -10.08 8.64 6.37
C TYR A 113 -11.33 9.03 7.14
N ARG A 114 -11.44 10.32 7.47
CA ARG A 114 -12.50 10.86 8.35
C ARG A 114 -13.87 10.93 7.67
N GLU A 115 -13.87 11.31 6.40
CA GLU A 115 -15.08 11.65 5.67
C GLU A 115 -15.15 10.88 4.35
N TRP A 116 -16.36 10.84 3.80
CA TRP A 116 -16.55 10.36 2.44
C TRP A 116 -15.70 11.20 1.50
N GLY A 117 -15.05 10.51 0.56
CA GLY A 117 -14.53 11.17 -0.62
C GLY A 117 -15.70 11.83 -1.33
N PHE A 118 -16.41 11.09 -2.17
CA PHE A 118 -17.53 11.60 -2.92
C PHE A 118 -18.85 11.00 -2.41
N ARG A 119 -19.84 11.84 -2.11
CA ARG A 119 -21.24 11.44 -1.96
C ARG A 119 -22.08 12.40 -2.81
N PRO A 120 -22.57 11.98 -3.98
CA PRO A 120 -23.43 12.85 -4.78
C PRO A 120 -24.72 13.11 -4.00
N GLU A 121 -25.19 14.35 -4.10
CA GLU A 121 -26.43 14.79 -3.46
C GLU A 121 -27.60 13.91 -3.93
N GLY A 122 -28.39 13.40 -2.99
CA GLY A 122 -29.52 12.51 -3.29
C GLY A 122 -29.20 11.00 -3.37
N GLN A 123 -27.93 10.57 -3.27
CA GLN A 123 -27.61 9.14 -3.10
C GLN A 123 -27.43 8.81 -1.60
N ASN A 124 -28.42 8.10 -1.05
CA ASN A 124 -28.38 7.51 0.30
C ASN A 124 -27.72 6.12 0.31
N GLU A 125 -27.47 5.54 -0.85
CA GLU A 125 -26.88 4.21 -0.98
C GLU A 125 -25.40 4.33 -1.37
N THR A 126 -24.56 3.59 -0.65
CA THR A 126 -23.12 3.51 -0.94
C THR A 126 -22.94 2.73 -2.25
N PRO A 127 -22.25 3.26 -3.28
CA PRO A 127 -21.95 2.50 -4.48
C PRO A 127 -21.28 1.17 -4.11
N ALA A 128 -21.63 0.06 -4.77
CA ALA A 128 -21.14 -1.27 -4.39
C ALA A 128 -19.60 -1.38 -4.32
N PHE A 129 -18.86 -0.60 -5.12
CA PHE A 129 -17.39 -0.53 -5.07
C PHE A 129 -16.84 0.29 -3.88
N ALA A 130 -17.66 1.16 -3.30
CA ALA A 130 -17.36 1.97 -2.11
C ALA A 130 -17.80 1.27 -0.81
N ALA A 131 -18.49 0.12 -0.87
CA ALA A 131 -18.92 -0.63 0.30
C ALA A 131 -17.75 -1.09 1.19
N SER A 132 -16.55 -1.29 0.62
CA SER A 132 -15.33 -1.65 1.35
C SER A 132 -14.71 -0.47 2.12
N TYR A 133 -15.07 0.76 1.76
CA TYR A 133 -14.57 2.00 2.33
C TYR A 133 -15.74 2.85 2.82
N ARG A 134 -16.16 2.63 4.07
CA ARG A 134 -17.12 3.48 4.76
C ARG A 134 -16.38 4.35 5.79
N PRO A 135 -16.35 5.67 5.62
CA PRO A 135 -15.84 6.60 6.61
C PRO A 135 -16.85 6.80 7.77
N PRO A 136 -16.38 7.11 8.99
CA PRO A 136 -14.95 7.17 9.35
C PRO A 136 -14.30 5.79 9.21
N GLY A 137 -13.11 5.75 8.60
CA GLY A 137 -12.45 4.49 8.27
C GLY A 137 -12.16 3.71 9.55
N ALA A 138 -12.81 2.55 9.71
CA ALA A 138 -12.80 1.80 10.97
C ALA A 138 -11.37 1.52 11.49
N VAL A 139 -10.53 0.94 10.64
CA VAL A 139 -9.16 0.56 11.01
C VAL A 139 -8.20 1.74 11.01
N SER A 140 -8.32 2.66 10.04
CA SER A 140 -7.42 3.83 9.99
C SER A 140 -7.66 4.79 11.16
N THR A 141 -8.91 4.98 11.58
CA THR A 141 -9.23 5.80 12.77
C THR A 141 -8.72 5.12 14.03
N PHE A 142 -8.97 3.81 14.19
CA PHE A 142 -8.47 3.03 15.32
C PHE A 142 -6.95 3.15 15.48
N VAL A 143 -6.18 3.01 14.41
CA VAL A 143 -4.70 3.10 14.49
C VAL A 143 -4.25 4.51 14.87
N HIS A 144 -4.91 5.55 14.35
CA HIS A 144 -4.59 6.95 14.66
C HIS A 144 -5.00 7.40 16.07
N GLU A 145 -5.89 6.66 16.75
CA GLU A 145 -6.11 6.81 18.19
C GLU A 145 -4.92 6.31 19.04
N ALA A 146 -3.85 5.85 18.37
CA ALA A 146 -2.58 5.41 18.94
C ALA A 146 -2.77 4.35 20.04
N PRO A 147 -3.38 3.19 19.71
CA PRO A 147 -3.57 2.13 20.68
C PRO A 147 -2.20 1.61 21.11
N ALA A 148 -2.06 1.26 22.40
CA ALA A 148 -0.81 0.71 22.92
C ALA A 148 -0.37 -0.57 22.18
N CYS A 149 -1.33 -1.29 21.59
CA CYS A 149 -1.11 -2.51 20.85
C CYS A 149 -2.22 -2.68 19.80
N ALA A 150 -1.90 -3.35 18.69
CA ALA A 150 -2.89 -3.79 17.71
C ALA A 150 -2.72 -5.27 17.41
N GLU A 151 -3.81 -5.96 17.06
CA GLU A 151 -3.74 -7.35 16.62
C GLU A 151 -3.45 -7.40 15.13
N LEU A 152 -2.32 -8.02 14.78
CA LEU A 152 -1.88 -8.20 13.40
C LEU A 152 -1.65 -9.67 13.09
N ARG A 153 -1.74 -10.00 11.80
CA ARG A 153 -1.37 -11.31 11.27
C ARG A 153 -0.81 -11.16 9.86
N TYR A 154 -0.11 -12.19 9.42
CA TYR A 154 0.32 -12.34 8.04
C TYR A 154 -0.83 -12.12 7.04
N GLY A 155 -0.57 -11.33 6.01
CA GLY A 155 -1.44 -11.11 4.86
C GLY A 155 -0.83 -11.68 3.59
N ASN A 156 -1.66 -11.91 2.58
CA ASN A 156 -1.24 -12.58 1.34
C ASN A 156 -0.67 -11.59 0.31
N VAL A 157 0.11 -12.10 -0.62
CA VAL A 157 0.62 -11.38 -1.79
C VAL A 157 0.30 -12.18 -3.05
N ASN A 158 -0.35 -11.54 -4.01
CA ASN A 158 -0.66 -12.16 -5.30
C ASN A 158 0.45 -11.96 -6.36
N PHE A 159 1.38 -11.04 -6.14
CA PHE A 159 2.45 -10.72 -7.10
C PHE A 159 3.78 -10.45 -6.38
N ARG A 160 4.81 -11.24 -6.67
CA ARG A 160 6.07 -11.25 -5.92
C ARG A 160 7.25 -10.84 -6.82
N TYR A 161 8.16 -10.05 -6.27
CA TYR A 161 9.52 -9.86 -6.82
C TYR A 161 10.36 -11.11 -6.53
N PRO A 162 11.31 -11.53 -7.40
CA PRO A 162 11.75 -10.89 -8.65
C PRO A 162 10.78 -11.05 -9.82
N PHE A 163 10.86 -10.13 -10.79
CA PHE A 163 10.09 -10.19 -12.03
C PHE A 163 10.95 -10.71 -13.19
N GLU A 164 11.04 -12.03 -13.31
CA GLU A 164 11.87 -12.68 -14.32
C GLU A 164 11.46 -12.30 -15.75
N GLY A 165 12.43 -11.86 -16.57
CA GLY A 165 12.21 -11.51 -17.97
C GLY A 165 11.41 -10.22 -18.21
N VAL A 166 11.27 -9.37 -17.20
CA VAL A 166 10.53 -8.10 -17.30
C VAL A 166 11.49 -6.91 -17.37
N ASP A 167 11.62 -6.32 -18.56
CA ASP A 167 12.48 -5.15 -18.77
C ASP A 167 11.84 -3.83 -18.33
N ARG A 168 10.50 -3.78 -18.25
CA ARG A 168 9.75 -2.56 -17.90
C ARG A 168 8.57 -2.85 -16.98
N VAL A 169 8.42 -2.03 -15.94
CA VAL A 169 7.29 -2.04 -15.01
C VAL A 169 6.61 -0.67 -15.01
N ASN A 170 5.31 -0.64 -15.24
CA ASN A 170 4.50 0.58 -15.07
C ASN A 170 3.67 0.43 -13.80
N MET A 171 3.90 1.29 -12.83
CA MET A 171 3.21 1.32 -11.54
C MET A 171 2.17 2.43 -11.52
N ILE A 172 0.97 2.13 -11.03
CA ILE A 172 -0.09 3.11 -10.81
C ILE A 172 -0.45 3.09 -9.33
N ALA A 173 -0.28 4.23 -8.67
CA ALA A 173 -0.63 4.39 -7.25
C ALA A 173 -1.56 5.60 -7.05
N VAL A 174 -2.39 5.52 -6.02
CA VAL A 174 -3.24 6.64 -5.57
C VAL A 174 -3.20 6.73 -4.06
N GLY A 175 -2.90 7.91 -3.51
CA GLY A 175 -2.86 8.15 -2.06
C GLY A 175 -1.96 7.16 -1.31
N ALA A 176 -2.50 6.46 -0.31
CA ALA A 176 -1.77 5.46 0.48
C ALA A 176 -1.41 4.18 -0.31
N GLY A 177 -1.95 4.00 -1.53
CA GLY A 177 -1.57 2.91 -2.44
C GLY A 177 -0.12 2.94 -2.93
N ILE A 178 0.65 3.96 -2.54
CA ILE A 178 2.10 4.02 -2.76
C ILE A 178 2.88 2.97 -1.94
N ALA A 179 2.33 2.49 -0.81
CA ALA A 179 3.02 1.57 0.10
C ALA A 179 3.51 0.26 -0.57
N PRO A 180 2.72 -0.48 -1.36
CA PRO A 180 3.25 -1.64 -2.10
C PRO A 180 4.25 -1.24 -3.19
N MET A 181 4.06 -0.07 -3.82
CA MET A 181 4.94 0.39 -4.90
C MET A 181 6.32 0.77 -4.37
N ILE A 182 6.42 1.40 -3.20
CA ILE A 182 7.72 1.82 -2.66
C ILE A 182 8.59 0.61 -2.28
N GLN A 183 7.99 -0.46 -1.75
CA GLN A 183 8.72 -1.72 -1.51
C GLN A 183 9.24 -2.34 -2.80
N CYS A 184 8.38 -2.42 -3.81
CA CYS A 184 8.74 -2.98 -5.10
C CYS A 184 9.85 -2.16 -5.77
N LEU A 185 9.67 -0.84 -5.78
CA LEU A 185 10.58 0.10 -6.41
C LEU A 185 11.96 0.05 -5.77
N GLU A 186 12.03 -0.04 -4.44
CA GLU A 186 13.32 -0.19 -3.76
C GLU A 186 14.06 -1.45 -4.23
N ARG A 187 13.37 -2.59 -4.31
CA ARG A 187 13.98 -3.85 -4.75
C ARG A 187 14.46 -3.79 -6.20
N LEU A 188 13.68 -3.18 -7.09
CA LEU A 188 14.06 -3.01 -8.49
C LEU A 188 15.31 -2.12 -8.63
N LEU A 189 15.38 -1.02 -7.88
CA LEU A 189 16.47 -0.04 -8.03
C LEU A 189 17.78 -0.49 -7.36
N PHE A 190 17.68 -1.12 -6.19
CA PHE A 190 18.85 -1.38 -5.33
C PHE A 190 19.35 -2.83 -5.38
N THR A 191 18.65 -3.76 -6.05
CA THR A 191 19.18 -5.13 -6.25
C THR A 191 20.25 -5.13 -7.34
N PRO A 192 21.51 -5.54 -7.03
CA PRO A 192 22.56 -5.60 -8.05
C PRO A 192 22.20 -6.54 -9.20
N GLY A 193 22.42 -6.08 -10.44
CA GLY A 193 22.13 -6.84 -11.66
C GLY A 193 20.69 -6.71 -12.16
N ASP A 194 19.77 -6.17 -11.36
CA ASP A 194 18.45 -5.80 -11.84
C ASP A 194 18.58 -4.55 -12.73
N THR A 195 18.05 -4.62 -13.95
CA THR A 195 18.12 -3.53 -14.94
C THR A 195 16.74 -3.04 -15.37
N THR A 196 15.67 -3.53 -14.72
CA THR A 196 14.29 -3.19 -15.06
C THR A 196 14.09 -1.68 -14.96
N LYS A 197 13.38 -1.11 -15.95
CA LYS A 197 12.98 0.30 -15.99
C LYS A 197 11.58 0.47 -15.44
N VAL A 198 11.36 1.52 -14.67
CA VAL A 198 10.11 1.76 -13.94
C VAL A 198 9.54 3.13 -14.28
N VAL A 199 8.24 3.15 -14.59
CA VAL A 199 7.44 4.39 -14.62
C VAL A 199 6.41 4.32 -13.51
N LEU A 200 6.43 5.26 -12.58
CA LEU A 200 5.45 5.39 -11.51
C LEU A 200 4.51 6.56 -11.81
N MET A 201 3.24 6.28 -12.07
CA MET A 201 2.17 7.27 -12.13
C MET A 201 1.51 7.36 -10.74
N TYR A 202 1.63 8.52 -10.09
CA TYR A 202 1.16 8.70 -8.72
C TYR A 202 0.09 9.78 -8.60
N GLY A 203 -1.14 9.36 -8.33
CA GLY A 203 -2.33 10.22 -8.22
C GLY A 203 -2.59 10.73 -6.81
N ASN A 204 -2.72 12.05 -6.66
CA ASN A 204 -3.01 12.72 -5.38
C ASN A 204 -3.98 13.90 -5.58
N ARG A 205 -4.70 14.29 -4.52
CA ARG A 205 -5.67 15.41 -4.59
C ARG A 205 -4.99 16.77 -4.67
N SER A 206 -3.91 16.94 -3.93
CA SER A 206 -3.09 18.14 -3.91
C SER A 206 -1.62 17.78 -3.68
N VAL A 207 -0.72 18.73 -3.90
CA VAL A 207 0.73 18.51 -3.71
C VAL A 207 1.07 18.09 -2.27
N LYS A 208 0.36 18.64 -1.27
CA LYS A 208 0.55 18.26 0.16
C LYS A 208 0.07 16.83 0.49
N ASP A 209 -0.69 16.20 -0.40
CA ASP A 209 -1.16 14.83 -0.26
C ASP A 209 -0.19 13.80 -0.86
N VAL A 210 0.88 14.24 -1.53
CA VAL A 210 1.89 13.35 -2.12
C VAL A 210 2.75 12.77 -0.99
N LEU A 211 2.52 11.49 -0.69
CA LEU A 211 3.27 10.78 0.34
C LEU A 211 4.64 10.37 -0.21
N LEU A 212 5.67 10.40 0.63
CA LEU A 212 7.04 9.98 0.28
C LEU A 212 7.68 10.73 -0.90
N ARG A 213 7.21 11.95 -1.20
CA ARG A 213 7.68 12.75 -2.35
C ARG A 213 9.19 12.93 -2.38
N GLU A 214 9.80 13.31 -1.24
CA GLU A 214 11.24 13.57 -1.17
C GLU A 214 12.07 12.32 -1.52
N THR A 215 11.66 11.15 -1.03
CA THR A 215 12.28 9.87 -1.36
C THR A 215 12.15 9.55 -2.85
N LEU A 216 10.96 9.72 -3.42
CA LEU A 216 10.69 9.48 -4.85
C LEU A 216 11.50 10.43 -5.74
N ASP A 217 11.52 11.72 -5.41
CA ASP A 217 12.27 12.76 -6.15
C ASP A 217 13.79 12.53 -6.07
N ARG A 218 14.28 11.99 -4.95
CA ARG A 218 15.68 11.58 -4.82
C ARG A 218 15.99 10.35 -5.66
N TRP A 219 15.21 9.27 -5.55
CA TRP A 219 15.47 8.05 -6.33
C TRP A 219 15.37 8.31 -7.84
N ALA A 220 14.46 9.17 -8.28
CA ALA A 220 14.38 9.58 -9.68
C ALA A 220 15.66 10.32 -10.16
N ARG A 221 16.32 11.07 -9.26
CA ARG A 221 17.61 11.74 -9.55
C ARG A 221 18.80 10.79 -9.48
N GLU A 222 18.78 9.80 -8.59
CA GLU A 222 19.84 8.80 -8.45
C GLU A 222 19.82 7.77 -9.59
N PHE A 223 18.62 7.44 -10.10
CA PHE A 223 18.42 6.44 -11.14
C PHE A 223 17.69 7.02 -12.37
N PRO A 224 18.19 8.09 -13.01
CA PRO A 224 17.48 8.82 -14.06
C PRO A 224 17.19 7.97 -15.31
N ASP A 225 18.04 6.97 -15.60
CA ASP A 225 17.87 6.05 -16.73
C ASP A 225 16.90 4.88 -16.46
N ARG A 226 16.53 4.69 -15.19
CA ARG A 226 15.74 3.53 -14.73
C ARG A 226 14.42 3.91 -14.05
N LEU A 227 14.28 5.11 -13.49
CA LEU A 227 13.06 5.55 -12.80
C LEU A 227 12.54 6.85 -13.39
N THR A 228 11.27 6.84 -13.81
CA THR A 228 10.49 8.04 -14.08
C THR A 228 9.31 8.11 -13.14
N VAL A 229 9.14 9.22 -12.43
CA VAL A 229 7.98 9.48 -11.56
C VAL A 229 7.12 10.57 -12.18
N VAL A 230 5.84 10.29 -12.36
CA VAL A 230 4.83 11.20 -12.90
C VAL A 230 3.80 11.46 -11.81
N TYR A 231 3.77 12.68 -11.28
CA TYR A 231 2.77 13.10 -10.31
C TYR A 231 1.53 13.63 -11.02
N CYS A 232 0.39 12.97 -10.77
CA CYS A 232 -0.92 13.37 -11.26
C CYS A 232 -1.67 14.05 -10.11
N VAL A 233 -1.56 15.38 -10.02
CA VAL A 233 -2.27 16.16 -9.01
C VAL A 233 -3.54 16.74 -9.61
N GLY A 234 -4.69 16.37 -9.06
CA GLY A 234 -5.98 16.78 -9.62
C GLY A 234 -7.09 16.78 -8.59
N SER A 235 -8.05 17.68 -8.82
CA SER A 235 -9.31 17.72 -8.10
C SER A 235 -10.23 16.58 -8.54
N ARG A 236 -11.39 16.43 -7.89
CA ARG A 236 -12.29 15.31 -8.21
C ARG A 236 -12.88 15.50 -9.60
N LEU A 237 -13.40 14.41 -10.17
CA LEU A 237 -14.09 14.47 -11.46
C LEU A 237 -15.25 15.49 -11.50
N CYS A 238 -15.84 15.82 -10.34
CA CYS A 238 -16.87 16.86 -10.21
C CYS A 238 -16.34 18.30 -10.24
N ASP A 239 -15.05 18.49 -10.01
CA ASP A 239 -14.37 19.79 -10.06
C ASP A 239 -13.73 20.04 -11.43
N LEU A 240 -13.62 18.98 -12.25
CA LEU A 240 -13.56 19.12 -13.70
C LEU A 240 -14.94 19.62 -14.13
N GLY A 241 -15.13 20.93 -14.13
CA GLY A 241 -16.23 21.55 -14.87
C GLY A 241 -16.34 20.90 -16.24
N SER A 242 -17.56 20.69 -16.71
CA SER A 242 -18.02 19.98 -17.92
C SER A 242 -17.31 20.33 -19.24
N GLY A 243 -15.98 20.24 -19.27
CA GLY A 243 -15.07 20.73 -20.30
C GLY A 243 -14.01 19.71 -20.70
N ALA A 244 -13.95 18.54 -20.06
CA ALA A 244 -13.16 17.41 -20.56
C ALA A 244 -14.05 16.50 -21.44
N HIS A 245 -14.67 17.07 -22.47
CA HIS A 245 -15.01 16.26 -23.64
C HIS A 245 -13.68 15.97 -24.34
N ALA A 246 -13.25 14.71 -24.34
CA ALA A 246 -12.28 14.26 -25.33
C ALA A 246 -12.85 14.68 -26.70
N ALA A 247 -12.15 15.57 -27.40
CA ALA A 247 -12.52 15.90 -28.77
C ALA A 247 -12.56 14.59 -29.56
N ALA A 248 -13.75 14.16 -29.95
CA ALA A 248 -13.89 13.10 -30.92
C ALA A 248 -13.11 13.53 -32.17
N PRO A 249 -12.30 12.65 -32.78
CA PRO A 249 -11.61 12.99 -34.01
C PRO A 249 -12.68 13.39 -35.04
N ALA A 250 -12.48 14.54 -35.67
CA ALA A 250 -13.34 14.99 -36.76
C ALA A 250 -13.31 13.92 -37.86
N SER A 251 -14.38 13.16 -37.98
CA SER A 251 -14.62 12.29 -39.13
C SER A 251 -15.08 13.16 -40.28
N GLY A 252 -14.19 13.40 -41.24
CA GLY A 252 -14.48 14.07 -42.51
C GLY A 252 -13.53 13.59 -43.59
N PHE A 253 -13.89 12.49 -44.24
CA PHE A 253 -13.73 12.29 -45.68
C PHE A 253 -15.13 12.29 -46.29
#